data_AF-A0A925WI58-F1
#
_entry.id   AF-A0A925WI58-F1
#
_cell.length_a   1.000
_cell.length_b   1.000
_cell.length_c   1.000
_cell.angle_alpha   90.00
_cell.angle_beta   90.00
_cell.angle_gamma   90.00
#
_symmetry.space_group_name_H-M   'P 1'
#
loop_
_entity.id
_entity.type
_entity.pdbx_description
1 polymer ?
#
loop_
_entity_poly.entity_id
_entity_poly.type
_entity_poly.pdbx_seq_one_letter_code
_entity_poly.pdbx_strand_id
1 'polypeptide(L)'
;MGGGGNHRAGLYDMVLIKDNHSDAAGGVGNAIRAAQSHPDAGGLPMVVEVRDEAELRIALEFNVTRILLDNMDITQLRRAVEITAGRVPLEASGNMTLDRVRAVAETGVAYISVGALTHSAMALDLSMQLSTVRA
;
A
#
# COMPACT_ATOMS: atom_id res chain seq x y z
N MET A 1 5.99 12.81 -16.32
CA MET A 1 5.40 12.07 -15.17
C MET A 1 5.89 10.63 -15.23
N GLY A 2 6.21 10.02 -14.08
CA GLY A 2 6.96 8.75 -14.01
C GLY A 2 6.16 7.45 -14.15
N GLY A 3 4.87 7.49 -14.49
CA GLY A 3 4.05 6.30 -14.77
C GLY A 3 3.48 5.56 -13.53
N GLY A 4 3.72 6.05 -12.32
CA GLY A 4 3.12 5.51 -11.09
C GLY A 4 1.69 6.00 -10.84
N GLY A 5 0.99 5.34 -9.92
CA GLY A 5 -0.30 5.77 -9.39
C GLY A 5 -0.15 6.41 -8.00
N ASN A 6 -1.06 7.31 -7.65
CA ASN A 6 -1.15 7.84 -6.30
C ASN A 6 -1.90 6.86 -5.41
N HIS A 7 -1.45 6.71 -4.16
CA HIS A 7 -2.25 6.12 -3.08
C HIS A 7 -3.27 7.18 -2.60
N ARG A 8 -3.71 7.15 -1.34
CA ARG A 8 -4.50 8.24 -0.75
C ARG A 8 -3.71 9.56 -0.69
N ALA A 9 -4.39 10.69 -0.90
CA ALA A 9 -3.81 12.03 -0.81
C ALA A 9 -3.66 12.52 0.64
N GLY A 10 -4.52 12.06 1.56
CA GLY A 10 -4.49 12.49 2.94
C GLY A 10 -5.11 11.48 3.90
N LEU A 11 -5.48 11.91 5.11
CA LEU A 11 -6.20 11.06 6.08
C LEU A 11 -7.73 11.09 5.87
N TYR A 12 -8.23 11.95 5.00
CA TYR A 12 -9.66 12.25 4.82
C TYR A 12 -10.32 11.49 3.66
N ASP A 13 -9.54 10.95 2.72
CA ASP A 13 -10.03 10.37 1.47
C ASP A 13 -10.01 8.83 1.45
N MET A 14 -9.40 8.20 2.46
CA MET A 14 -9.33 6.75 2.57
C MET A 14 -9.03 6.30 3.99
N VAL A 15 -9.77 5.30 4.46
CA VAL A 15 -9.44 4.58 5.70
C VAL A 15 -8.27 3.63 5.42
N LEU A 16 -7.16 3.80 6.13
CA LEU A 16 -6.04 2.86 6.15
C LEU A 16 -5.85 2.37 7.58
N ILE A 17 -6.30 1.14 7.85
CA ILE A 17 -6.07 0.47 9.13
C ILE A 17 -4.64 -0.05 9.12
N LYS A 18 -3.86 0.40 10.10
CA LYS A 18 -2.48 -0.05 10.34
C LYS A 18 -2.38 -0.96 11.57
N ASP A 19 -1.21 -1.57 11.74
CA ASP A 19 -0.81 -2.37 12.89
C ASP A 19 -1.19 -1.74 14.24
N ASN A 20 -0.91 -0.47 14.45
CA ASN A 20 -1.21 0.26 15.68
C ASN A 20 -2.72 0.37 15.97
N HIS A 21 -3.56 0.43 14.93
CA HIS A 21 -5.01 0.43 15.07
C HIS A 21 -5.53 -0.97 15.41
N SER A 22 -4.97 -2.00 14.75
CA SER A 22 -5.24 -3.40 15.06
C SER A 22 -4.89 -3.71 16.51
N ASP A 23 -3.72 -3.30 16.98
CA ASP A 23 -3.28 -3.52 18.36
C ASP A 23 -4.17 -2.78 19.36
N ALA A 24 -4.52 -1.52 19.09
CA ALA A 24 -5.42 -0.74 19.94
C ALA A 24 -6.84 -1.34 20.03
N ALA A 25 -7.32 -1.98 18.95
CA ALA A 25 -8.63 -2.63 18.91
C ALA A 25 -8.61 -4.09 19.41
N GLY A 26 -7.43 -4.65 19.74
CA GLY A 26 -7.29 -6.05 20.14
C GLY A 26 -7.42 -7.04 18.96
N GLY A 27 -7.04 -6.63 17.75
CA GLY A 27 -6.94 -7.47 16.56
C GLY A 27 -7.53 -6.83 15.29
N VAL A 28 -7.04 -7.28 14.14
CA VAL A 28 -7.41 -6.73 12.81
C VAL A 28 -8.92 -6.77 12.57
N GLY A 29 -9.61 -7.85 12.93
CA GLY A 29 -11.06 -7.96 12.76
C GLY A 29 -11.85 -6.97 13.61
N ASN A 30 -11.35 -6.62 14.80
CA ASN A 30 -11.97 -5.60 15.66
C ASN A 30 -11.74 -4.21 15.08
N ALA A 31 -10.53 -3.92 14.60
CA ALA A 31 -10.23 -2.65 13.95
C ALA A 31 -11.09 -2.42 12.70
N ILE A 32 -11.26 -3.45 11.85
CA ILE A 32 -12.14 -3.36 10.67
C ILE A 32 -13.58 -3.06 11.08
N ARG A 33 -14.13 -3.79 12.07
CA ARG A 33 -15.49 -3.53 12.57
C ARG A 33 -15.67 -2.13 13.12
N ALA A 34 -14.70 -1.65 13.90
CA ALA A 34 -14.73 -0.30 14.47
C ALA A 34 -14.66 0.78 13.38
N ALA A 35 -13.86 0.57 12.33
CA ALA A 35 -13.80 1.48 11.19
C ALA A 35 -15.10 1.48 10.39
N GLN A 36 -15.69 0.30 10.12
CA GLN A 36 -16.95 0.18 9.37
C GLN A 36 -18.16 0.76 10.11
N SER A 37 -18.15 0.76 11.45
CA SER A 37 -19.23 1.36 12.24
C SER A 37 -19.10 2.87 12.43
N HIS A 38 -17.98 3.48 12.01
CA HIS A 38 -17.77 4.91 12.16
C HIS A 38 -18.64 5.70 11.16
N PRO A 39 -19.43 6.70 11.61
CA PRO A 39 -20.36 7.44 10.74
C PRO A 39 -19.70 8.06 9.51
N ASP A 40 -18.50 8.62 9.68
CA ASP A 40 -17.75 9.30 8.61
C ASP A 40 -16.99 8.35 7.68
N ALA A 41 -16.91 7.05 8.01
CA ALA A 41 -16.23 6.06 7.17
C ALA A 41 -17.11 5.57 6.01
N GLY A 42 -18.41 5.88 6.04
CA GLY A 42 -19.37 5.44 5.03
C GLY A 42 -18.97 5.89 3.62
N GLY A 43 -18.72 4.92 2.74
CA GLY A 43 -18.40 5.17 1.32
C GLY A 43 -16.93 5.47 1.02
N LEU A 44 -16.07 5.59 2.04
CA LEU A 44 -14.62 5.72 1.81
C LEU A 44 -14.01 4.34 1.47
N PRO A 45 -13.03 4.27 0.56
CA PRO A 45 -12.25 3.05 0.38
C PRO A 45 -11.54 2.68 1.67
N MET A 46 -11.46 1.37 1.94
CA MET A 46 -10.85 0.83 3.15
C MET A 46 -9.70 -0.09 2.78
N VAL A 47 -8.49 0.28 3.20
CA VAL A 47 -7.29 -0.55 3.07
C VAL A 47 -6.89 -1.03 4.45
N VAL A 48 -6.51 -2.31 4.55
CA VAL A 48 -6.11 -2.92 5.81
C VAL A 48 -4.71 -3.49 5.68
N GLU A 49 -3.82 -3.04 6.54
CA GLU A 49 -2.49 -3.57 6.71
C GLU A 49 -2.54 -4.86 7.55
N VAL A 50 -1.86 -5.90 7.07
CA VAL A 50 -1.73 -7.19 7.77
C VAL A 50 -0.27 -7.59 7.83
N ARG A 51 0.12 -8.18 8.97
CA ARG A 51 1.50 -8.57 9.29
C ARG A 51 1.81 -10.01 8.91
N ASP A 52 0.79 -10.88 8.86
CA ASP A 52 0.95 -12.30 8.61
C ASP A 52 -0.25 -12.94 7.92
N GLU A 53 -0.12 -14.25 7.64
CA GLU A 53 -1.17 -15.05 7.03
C GLU A 53 -2.44 -15.14 7.89
N ALA A 54 -2.32 -15.11 9.22
CA ALA A 54 -3.47 -15.23 10.11
C ALA A 54 -4.32 -13.95 10.06
N GLU A 55 -3.69 -12.78 10.12
CA GLU A 55 -4.35 -11.49 9.93
C GLU A 55 -4.95 -11.35 8.52
N LEU A 56 -4.24 -11.81 7.47
CA LEU A 56 -4.77 -11.86 6.11
C LEU A 56 -6.08 -12.65 6.05
N ARG A 57 -6.11 -13.86 6.62
CA ARG A 57 -7.31 -14.71 6.64
C ARG A 57 -8.47 -14.02 7.35
N ILE A 58 -8.22 -13.33 8.45
CA ILE A 58 -9.25 -12.56 9.15
C ILE A 58 -9.74 -11.42 8.27
N ALA A 59 -8.85 -10.64 7.66
CA ALA A 59 -9.21 -9.51 6.81
C ALA A 59 -10.03 -9.92 5.58
N LEU A 60 -9.77 -11.11 5.02
CA LEU A 60 -10.54 -11.68 3.89
C LEU A 60 -12.00 -12.00 4.22
N GLU A 61 -12.37 -12.12 5.51
CA GLU A 61 -13.76 -12.30 5.93
C GLU A 61 -14.57 -10.99 5.88
N PHE A 62 -13.92 -9.86 5.59
CA PHE A 62 -14.55 -8.55 5.50
C PHE A 62 -14.54 -8.00 4.07
N ASN A 63 -15.52 -7.16 3.76
CA ASN A 63 -15.53 -6.40 2.51
C ASN A 63 -14.63 -5.17 2.63
N VAL A 64 -13.32 -5.35 2.39
CA VAL A 64 -12.32 -4.28 2.34
C VAL A 64 -11.91 -4.01 0.90
N THR A 65 -11.51 -2.79 0.59
CA THR A 65 -11.14 -2.39 -0.78
C THR A 65 -9.81 -2.98 -1.21
N ARG A 66 -8.85 -3.11 -0.28
CA ARG A 66 -7.50 -3.63 -0.55
C ARG A 66 -6.88 -4.17 0.74
N ILE A 67 -6.01 -5.16 0.63
CA ILE A 67 -5.18 -5.63 1.75
C ILE A 67 -3.72 -5.30 1.44
N LEU A 68 -3.05 -4.64 2.37
CA LEU A 68 -1.64 -4.27 2.30
C LEU A 68 -0.83 -5.25 3.15
N LEU A 69 0.14 -5.90 2.51
CA LEU A 69 1.05 -6.89 3.08
C LEU A 69 2.33 -6.19 3.52
N ASP A 70 2.50 -5.96 4.83
CA ASP A 70 3.65 -5.20 5.34
C ASP A 70 4.89 -6.08 5.47
N ASN A 71 6.00 -5.64 4.85
CA ASN A 71 7.34 -6.23 4.96
C ASN A 71 7.44 -7.75 4.75
N MET A 72 6.48 -8.36 4.06
CA MET A 72 6.51 -9.79 3.74
C MET A 72 7.62 -10.12 2.72
N ASP A 73 8.24 -11.29 2.90
CA ASP A 73 9.18 -11.87 1.94
C ASP A 73 8.46 -12.45 0.71
N ILE A 74 9.23 -12.83 -0.31
CA ILE A 74 8.69 -13.34 -1.59
C ILE A 74 7.86 -14.62 -1.41
N THR A 75 8.23 -15.49 -0.47
CA THR A 75 7.51 -16.75 -0.20
C THR A 75 6.17 -16.44 0.46
N GLN A 76 6.16 -15.56 1.45
CA GLN A 76 4.95 -15.08 2.13
C GLN A 76 4.01 -14.37 1.16
N LEU A 77 4.53 -13.51 0.28
CA LEU A 77 3.73 -12.79 -0.72
C LEU A 77 3.05 -13.75 -1.71
N ARG A 78 3.76 -14.75 -2.24
CA ARG A 78 3.17 -15.79 -3.10
C ARG A 78 2.06 -16.54 -2.38
N ARG A 79 2.32 -16.92 -1.13
CA ARG A 79 1.33 -17.60 -0.31
C ARG A 79 0.09 -16.73 -0.06
N ALA A 80 0.28 -15.45 0.21
CA ALA A 80 -0.81 -14.49 0.38
C ALA A 80 -1.66 -14.35 -0.90
N VAL A 81 -1.04 -14.30 -2.07
CA VAL A 81 -1.73 -14.28 -3.37
C VAL A 81 -2.55 -15.55 -3.57
N GLU A 82 -1.98 -16.73 -3.30
CA GLU A 82 -2.71 -18.01 -3.38
C GLU A 82 -3.94 -18.05 -2.45
N ILE A 83 -3.77 -17.64 -1.19
CA ILE A 83 -4.85 -17.63 -0.19
C ILE A 83 -5.96 -16.66 -0.57
N THR A 84 -5.57 -15.50 -1.10
CA THR A 84 -6.51 -14.45 -1.50
C THR A 84 -7.31 -14.85 -2.73
N ALA A 85 -6.73 -15.66 -3.64
CA ALA A 85 -7.39 -16.22 -4.81
C ALA A 85 -8.19 -15.17 -5.64
N GLY A 86 -7.66 -13.95 -5.74
CA GLY A 86 -8.30 -12.84 -6.46
C GLY A 86 -9.53 -12.21 -5.80
N ARG A 87 -9.88 -12.59 -4.56
CA ARG A 87 -11.04 -12.03 -3.83
C ARG A 87 -10.94 -10.53 -3.57
N VAL A 88 -9.72 -10.05 -3.30
CA VAL A 88 -9.42 -8.64 -3.04
C VAL A 88 -8.03 -8.30 -3.59
N PRO A 89 -7.80 -7.09 -4.13
CA PRO A 89 -6.47 -6.69 -4.56
C PRO A 89 -5.48 -6.68 -3.38
N LEU A 90 -4.30 -7.24 -3.61
CA LEU A 90 -3.19 -7.20 -2.66
C LEU A 90 -2.18 -6.11 -3.04
N GLU A 91 -1.63 -5.46 -2.03
CA GLU A 91 -0.55 -4.49 -2.15
C GLU A 91 0.64 -4.92 -1.31
N ALA A 92 1.83 -4.96 -1.90
CA ALA A 92 3.07 -5.14 -1.14
C ALA A 92 3.64 -3.78 -0.72
N SER A 93 4.10 -3.68 0.53
CA SER A 93 4.74 -2.48 1.07
C SER A 93 5.97 -2.82 1.92
N GLY A 94 6.69 -1.77 2.31
CA GLY A 94 7.86 -1.85 3.19
C GLY A 94 9.15 -2.14 2.42
N ASN A 95 10.23 -1.40 2.72
CA ASN A 95 11.60 -1.61 2.25
C ASN A 95 11.73 -2.00 0.76
N MET A 96 11.03 -1.28 -0.13
CA MET A 96 11.07 -1.58 -1.56
C MET A 96 12.30 -0.94 -2.21
N THR A 97 13.06 -1.75 -2.94
CA THR A 97 14.24 -1.32 -3.71
C THR A 97 14.08 -1.69 -5.17
N LEU A 98 14.90 -1.09 -6.04
CA LEU A 98 14.90 -1.40 -7.48
C LEU A 98 15.22 -2.88 -7.75
N ASP A 99 16.09 -3.49 -6.95
CA ASP A 99 16.46 -4.90 -7.08
C ASP A 99 15.34 -5.84 -6.60
N ARG A 100 14.53 -5.41 -5.63
CA ARG A 100 13.45 -6.22 -5.04
C ARG A 100 12.13 -6.12 -5.81
N VAL A 101 11.83 -4.96 -6.38
CA VAL A 101 10.48 -4.64 -6.91
C VAL A 101 10.03 -5.61 -8.00
N ARG A 102 10.93 -6.10 -8.86
CA ARG A 102 10.60 -7.09 -9.89
C ARG A 102 10.13 -8.41 -9.29
N ALA A 103 10.90 -8.97 -8.36
CA ALA A 103 10.56 -10.23 -7.72
C ALA A 103 9.23 -10.16 -6.96
N VAL A 104 8.95 -9.01 -6.33
CA VAL A 104 7.67 -8.72 -5.69
C VAL A 104 6.54 -8.68 -6.71
N ALA A 105 6.71 -7.98 -7.84
CA ALA A 105 5.69 -7.93 -8.89
C ALA A 105 5.36 -9.31 -9.46
N GLU A 106 6.38 -10.15 -9.65
CA GLU A 106 6.24 -11.54 -10.12
C GLU A 106 5.53 -12.47 -9.13
N THR A 107 5.26 -12.04 -7.90
CA THR A 107 4.41 -12.81 -6.97
C THR A 107 2.93 -12.76 -7.32
N GLY A 108 2.49 -11.78 -8.11
CA GLY A 108 1.09 -11.59 -8.50
C GLY A 108 0.30 -10.60 -7.64
N VAL A 109 0.97 -9.84 -6.76
CA VAL A 109 0.33 -8.69 -6.09
C VAL A 109 -0.12 -7.65 -7.12
N ALA A 110 -1.25 -6.98 -6.85
CA ALA A 110 -1.83 -6.00 -7.78
C ALA A 110 -1.11 -4.64 -7.69
N TYR A 111 -0.60 -4.29 -6.51
CA TYR A 111 0.07 -3.01 -6.26
C TYR A 111 1.36 -3.20 -5.48
N ILE A 112 2.28 -2.25 -5.65
CA ILE A 112 3.52 -2.13 -4.88
C ILE A 112 3.65 -0.67 -4.45
N SER A 113 3.65 -0.41 -3.15
CA SER A 113 3.88 0.92 -2.59
C SER A 113 5.37 1.15 -2.31
N VAL A 114 5.88 2.29 -2.80
CA VAL A 114 7.31 2.63 -2.75
C VAL A 114 7.51 4.02 -2.16
N GLY A 115 7.76 4.10 -0.85
CA GLY A 115 7.98 5.38 -0.15
C GLY A 115 9.18 6.17 -0.67
N ALA A 116 10.23 5.48 -1.14
CA ALA A 116 11.44 6.12 -1.64
C ALA A 116 11.21 7.05 -2.84
N LEU A 117 10.10 6.88 -3.58
CA LEU A 117 9.74 7.74 -4.70
C LEU A 117 9.38 9.17 -4.28
N THR A 118 9.03 9.39 -3.01
CA THR A 118 8.66 10.72 -2.50
C THR A 118 9.66 11.26 -1.49
N HIS A 119 10.10 10.46 -0.52
CA HIS A 119 11.00 10.95 0.54
C HIS A 119 12.50 10.88 0.19
N SER A 120 12.88 10.17 -0.88
CA SER A 120 14.28 9.91 -1.25
C SER A 120 14.57 10.06 -2.75
N ALA A 121 13.70 10.75 -3.49
CA ALA A 121 13.92 10.98 -4.90
C ALA A 121 15.14 11.89 -5.12
N MET A 122 16.02 11.50 -6.03
CA MET A 122 17.14 12.33 -6.47
C MET A 122 16.62 13.45 -7.38
N ALA A 123 17.02 14.69 -7.10
CA ALA A 123 16.69 15.82 -7.97
C ALA A 123 17.37 15.66 -9.34
N LEU A 124 16.64 16.00 -10.40
CA LEU A 124 17.21 16.05 -11.74
C LEU A 124 18.21 17.22 -11.81
N ASP A 125 19.42 16.94 -12.30
CA ASP A 125 20.41 17.98 -12.53
C ASP A 125 20.03 18.81 -13.77
N LEU A 126 19.89 20.13 -13.58
CA LEU A 126 19.39 21.05 -14.58
C LEU A 126 20.32 22.27 -14.66
N SER A 127 20.62 22.70 -15.89
CA SER A 127 21.39 23.92 -16.15
C SER A 127 20.67 24.83 -17.13
N MET A 128 20.81 26.15 -16.95
CA MET A 128 20.28 27.17 -17.84
C MET A 128 21.43 27.88 -18.53
N GLN A 129 21.49 27.84 -19.86
CA GLN A 129 22.47 28.57 -20.67
C GLN A 129 21.82 29.83 -21.24
N LEU A 130 22.51 30.96 -21.10
CA LEU A 130 22.07 32.26 -21.63
C LEU A 130 22.90 32.64 -22.85
N SER A 131 22.25 33.04 -23.95
CA SER A 131 22.89 33.62 -25.12
C SER A 131 22.33 35.02 -25.37
N THR A 132 23.20 36.01 -25.56
CA THR A 132 22.79 37.36 -25.98
C THR A 132 22.66 37.42 -27.50
N VAL A 133 21.56 37.99 -27.98
CA VAL A 133 21.42 38.37 -29.39
C VAL A 133 21.99 39.78 -29.51
N ARG A 134 23.06 39.97 -30.30
CA ARG A 134 23.54 41.31 -30.65
C ARG A 134 22.57 41.93 -31.66
N ALA A 135 22.05 43.10 -31.34
CA ALA A 135 21.28 43.96 -32.25
C ALA A 135 22.20 44.64 -33.26
#